data_AF-A0A4S0VND8-F1
#
_entry.id   AF-A0A4S0VND8-F1
#
_cell.length_a   1.000
_cell.length_b   1.000
_cell.length_c   1.000
_cell.angle_alpha   90.00
_cell.angle_beta   90.00
_cell.angle_gamma   90.00
#
_symmetry.space_group_name_H-M   'P 1'
#
loop_
_entity.id
_entity.type
_entity.pdbx_description
1 polymer ?
#
loop_
_entity_poly.entity_id
_entity_poly.type
_entity_poly.pdbx_seq_one_letter_code
_entity_poly.pdbx_strand_id
1 'polypeptide(L)'
;MADDIQMAERHVLQAERHIKCQRARIAALKQRRLPRGKAATFLQLLEDAQSMHLQHLSRLLEQASRERTAAESAAVSLAAE
;
A
#
# COMPACT_ATOMS: atom_id res chain seq x y z
N MET A 1 9.95 8.54 -9.89
CA MET A 1 10.16 7.63 -8.74
C MET A 1 9.73 8.21 -7.40
N ALA A 2 10.23 9.38 -6.96
CA ALA A 2 9.74 10.00 -5.72
C ALA A 2 8.22 10.28 -5.75
N ASP A 3 7.72 10.80 -6.87
CA ASP A 3 6.28 11.04 -7.08
C ASP A 3 5.47 9.74 -7.09
N ASP A 4 6.02 8.65 -7.65
CA ASP A 4 5.37 7.33 -7.70
C ASP A 4 5.26 6.70 -6.30
N ILE A 5 6.30 6.87 -5.47
CA ILE A 5 6.29 6.43 -4.07
C ILE A 5 5.22 7.20 -3.29
N GLN A 6 5.19 8.53 -3.40
CA GLN A 6 4.18 9.36 -2.73
C GLN A 6 2.76 9.00 -3.18
N MET A 7 2.57 8.71 -4.47
CA MET A 7 1.28 8.25 -4.99
C MET A 7 0.89 6.90 -4.39
N ALA A 8 1.81 5.93 -4.36
CA ALA A 8 1.55 4.61 -3.79
C ALA A 8 1.25 4.67 -2.28
N GLU A 9 1.98 5.49 -1.51
CA GLU A 9 1.72 5.72 -0.08
C GLU A 9 0.32 6.30 0.16
N ARG A 10 -0.10 7.27 -0.65
CA ARG A 10 -1.45 7.84 -0.56
C ARG A 10 -2.53 6.79 -0.81
N HIS A 11 -2.34 5.93 -1.81
CA HIS A 11 -3.29 4.86 -2.11
C HIS A 11 -3.39 3.86 -0.95
N VAL A 12 -2.24 3.45 -0.38
CA VAL A 12 -2.18 2.58 0.80
C VAL A 12 -2.98 3.18 1.96
N LEU A 13 -2.71 4.44 2.31
CA LEU A 13 -3.38 5.12 3.43
C LEU A 13 -4.89 5.29 3.20
N GLN A 14 -5.30 5.61 1.97
CA GLN A 14 -6.71 5.77 1.64
C GLN A 14 -7.46 4.44 1.74
N ALA A 15 -6.88 3.37 1.20
CA ALA A 15 -7.47 2.04 1.24
C ALA A 15 -7.55 1.46 2.66
N GLU A 16 -6.56 1.68 3.52
CA GLU A 16 -6.62 1.30 4.94
C GLU A 16 -7.82 1.91 5.65
N ARG A 17 -8.06 3.22 5.44
CA ARG A 17 -9.23 3.92 6.00
C ARG A 17 -10.52 3.29 5.49
N HIS A 18 -10.62 3.04 4.19
CA HIS A 18 -11.81 2.43 3.59
C HIS A 18 -12.07 1.01 4.11
N ILE A 19 -11.05 0.17 4.19
CA ILE A 19 -11.12 -1.20 4.71
C ILE A 19 -11.58 -1.19 6.17
N LYS A 20 -11.01 -0.31 7.00
CA LYS A 20 -11.43 -0.15 8.41
C LYS A 20 -12.91 0.23 8.52
N CYS A 21 -13.36 1.19 7.72
CA CYS A 21 -14.77 1.57 7.67
C CYS A 21 -15.68 0.42 7.21
N GLN A 22 -15.29 -0.35 6.20
CA GLN A 22 -16.09 -1.47 5.71
C GLN A 22 -16.18 -2.62 6.71
N ARG A 23 -15.08 -2.94 7.40
CA ARG A 23 -15.08 -3.90 8.50
C ARG A 23 -16.06 -3.50 9.60
N ALA A 24 -16.08 -2.22 9.99
CA ALA A 24 -17.03 -1.70 10.97
C ALA A 24 -18.49 -1.82 10.49
N ARG A 25 -18.76 -1.49 9.22
CA ARG A 25 -20.10 -1.62 8.62
C ARG A 25 -20.57 -3.08 8.59
N ILE A 26 -19.70 -4.01 8.23
CA ILE A 26 -20.01 -5.46 8.23
C ILE A 26 -20.28 -5.96 9.65
N ALA A 27 -19.52 -5.50 10.65
CA ALA A 27 -19.77 -5.81 12.05
C ALA A 27 -21.15 -5.30 12.51
N ALA A 28 -21.55 -4.09 12.10
CA ALA A 28 -22.88 -3.55 12.39
C ALA A 28 -24.01 -4.38 11.74
N LEU A 29 -23.82 -4.83 10.48
CA LEU A 29 -24.77 -5.74 9.82
C LEU A 29 -24.90 -7.06 10.59
N LYS A 30 -23.77 -7.63 11.05
CA LYS A 30 -23.77 -8.84 11.88
C LYS A 30 -24.57 -8.66 13.16
N GLN A 31 -24.39 -7.55 13.89
CA GLN A 31 -25.13 -7.29 15.12
C GLN A 31 -26.64 -7.17 14.88
N ARG A 32 -27.04 -6.56 13.76
CA ARG A 32 -28.45 -6.41 13.36
C ARG A 32 -29.04 -7.67 12.69
N ARG A 33 -28.29 -8.76 12.59
CA ARG A 33 -28.66 -9.99 11.87
C ARG A 33 -29.06 -9.74 10.39
N LEU A 34 -28.47 -8.74 9.77
CA LEU A 34 -28.71 -8.39 8.36
C LEU A 34 -27.79 -9.19 7.43
N PRO A 35 -28.21 -9.44 6.18
CA PRO A 35 -27.37 -10.09 5.17
C PRO A 35 -26.07 -9.32 4.93
N ARG A 36 -24.95 -10.04 4.93
CA ARG A 36 -23.60 -9.46 4.79
C ARG A 36 -22.75 -10.08 3.68
N GLY A 37 -23.30 -11.01 2.89
CA GLY A 37 -22.56 -11.74 1.86
C GLY A 37 -21.88 -10.83 0.85
N LYS A 38 -22.65 -9.97 0.16
CA LYS A 38 -22.10 -9.01 -0.82
C LYS A 38 -21.09 -8.04 -0.20
N ALA A 39 -21.34 -7.60 1.04
CA ALA A 39 -20.42 -6.70 1.74
C ALA A 39 -19.09 -7.38 2.07
N ALA A 40 -19.11 -8.66 2.47
CA ALA A 40 -17.92 -9.45 2.71
C ALA A 40 -17.13 -9.71 1.43
N THR A 41 -17.79 -10.09 0.34
CA THR A 41 -17.14 -10.25 -0.98
C THR A 41 -16.49 -8.94 -1.43
N PHE A 42 -17.17 -7.81 -1.27
CA PHE A 42 -16.60 -6.51 -1.62
C PHE A 42 -15.40 -6.14 -0.73
N LEU A 43 -15.47 -6.43 0.58
CA LEU A 43 -14.33 -6.20 1.47
C LEU A 43 -13.11 -7.02 1.02
N GLN A 44 -13.29 -8.28 0.61
CA GLN A 44 -12.20 -9.10 0.10
C GLN A 44 -11.51 -8.44 -1.11
N LEU A 45 -12.29 -7.92 -2.07
CA LEU A 45 -11.73 -7.22 -3.24
C LEU A 45 -10.90 -5.99 -2.84
N LEU A 46 -11.32 -5.25 -1.80
CA LEU A 46 -10.55 -4.11 -1.29
C LEU A 46 -9.25 -4.57 -0.62
N GLU A 47 -9.29 -5.67 0.14
CA GLU A 47 -8.12 -6.24 0.82
C GLU A 47 -7.10 -6.81 -0.18
N ASP A 48 -7.57 -7.43 -1.26
CA ASP A 48 -6.74 -7.93 -2.36
C ASP A 48 -6.06 -6.75 -3.09
N ALA A 49 -6.83 -5.71 -3.45
CA ALA A 49 -6.29 -4.50 -4.07
C ALA A 49 -5.27 -3.79 -3.15
N GLN A 50 -5.53 -3.73 -1.84
CA GLN A 50 -4.59 -3.17 -0.87
C GLN A 50 -3.28 -3.95 -0.82
N SER A 51 -3.36 -5.29 -0.90
CA SER A 51 -2.16 -6.14 -0.94
C SER A 51 -1.31 -5.83 -2.18
N MET A 52 -1.94 -5.61 -3.34
CA MET A 52 -1.24 -5.18 -4.56
C MET A 52 -0.57 -3.81 -4.40
N HIS A 53 -1.23 -2.84 -3.75
CA HIS A 53 -0.64 -1.52 -3.48
C HIS A 53 0.57 -1.60 -2.55
N LEU A 54 0.49 -2.39 -1.48
CA LEU A 54 1.62 -2.61 -0.56
C LEU A 54 2.81 -3.26 -1.27
N GLN A 55 2.56 -4.28 -2.10
CA GLN A 55 3.61 -4.91 -2.90
C GLN A 55 4.22 -3.96 -3.93
N HIS A 56 3.42 -3.07 -4.52
CA HIS A 56 3.94 -2.05 -5.43
C HIS A 56 4.83 -1.04 -4.69
N LEU A 57 4.38 -0.53 -3.54
CA LEU A 57 5.15 0.38 -2.71
C LEU A 57 6.48 -0.24 -2.25
N SER A 58 6.48 -1.49 -1.79
CA SER A 58 7.71 -2.21 -1.41
C SER A 58 8.72 -2.23 -2.55
N ARG A 59 8.27 -2.55 -3.77
CA ARG A 59 9.15 -2.57 -4.96
C ARG A 59 9.73 -1.20 -5.28
N LEU A 60 8.92 -0.14 -5.20
CA LEU A 60 9.39 1.23 -5.43
C LEU A 60 10.43 1.65 -4.38
N LEU A 61 10.22 1.32 -3.10
CA LEU A 61 11.15 1.62 -2.02
C LEU A 61 12.47 0.84 -2.16
N GLU A 62 12.40 -0.44 -2.53
CA GLU A 62 13.59 -1.25 -2.82
C GLU A 62 14.39 -0.66 -3.99
N GLN A 63 13.72 -0.23 -5.06
CA GLN A 63 14.39 0.41 -6.19
C GLN A 63 15.05 1.73 -5.78
N ALA A 64 14.35 2.57 -5.01
CA ALA A 64 14.91 3.82 -4.45
C ALA A 64 16.16 3.59 -3.61
N SER A 65 16.13 2.56 -2.77
CA SER A 65 17.29 2.19 -1.95
C SER A 65 18.48 1.80 -2.82
N ARG A 66 18.27 0.96 -3.85
CA ARG A 66 19.35 0.53 -4.76
C ARG A 66 19.96 1.70 -5.54
N GLU A 67 19.13 2.60 -6.07
CA GLU A 67 19.59 3.78 -6.80
C GLU A 67 20.42 4.71 -5.92
N ARG A 68 19.99 4.92 -4.66
CA ARG A 68 20.74 5.70 -3.67
C ARG A 68 22.10 5.07 -3.36
N THR A 69 22.15 3.77 -3.07
CA THR A 69 23.41 3.07 -2.79
C THR A 69 24.37 3.12 -3.98
N ALA A 70 23.86 2.99 -5.20
CA ALA A 70 24.65 3.10 -6.42
C ALA A 70 25.23 4.52 -6.60
N ALA A 71 24.44 5.56 -6.35
CA ALA A 71 24.88 6.95 -6.40
C ALA A 71 25.94 7.26 -5.33
N GLU A 72 25.76 6.78 -4.11
CA GLU A 72 26.73 6.93 -3.00
C GLU A 72 28.05 6.22 -3.33
N SER A 73 28.00 5.00 -3.88
CA SER A 73 29.19 4.26 -4.30
C SER A 73 29.95 4.98 -5.43
N ALA A 74 29.23 5.53 -6.41
CA ALA A 74 29.84 6.30 -7.50
C ALA A 74 30.51 7.59 -7.00
N ALA A 75 29.88 8.29 -6.05
CA ALA A 75 30.43 9.50 -5.45
C ALA A 75 31.71 9.23 -4.65
N VAL A 76 31.78 8.10 -3.93
CA VAL A 76 32.98 7.69 -3.20
C VAL A 76 34.13 7.37 -4.16
N SER A 77 33.86 6.67 -5.26
CA SER A 77 34.89 6.37 -6.27
C SER A 77 35.43 7.64 -6.94
N LEU A 78 34.58 8.61 -7.24
CA LEU A 78 34.98 9.90 -7.84
C LEU A 78 35.77 10.80 -6.89
N ALA A 79 35.59 10.66 -5.58
CA ALA A 79 36.34 11.41 -4.57
C ALA A 79 37.69 10.78 -4.21
N ALA A 80 37.94 9.54 -4.69
CA ALA A 80 39.17 8.80 -4.47
C ALA A 80 40.16 8.89 -5.65
N GLU A 81 39.75 9.49 -6.78
CA GLU A 81 40.61 9.92 -7.90
C GLU A 81 41.02 11.39 -7.75
#